data_AF-A0AAD7DRU9-F1
#
_entry.id   AF-A0AAD7DRU9-F1
#
_cell.length_a   1.000
_cell.length_b   1.000
_cell.length_c   1.000
_cell.angle_alpha   90.00
_cell.angle_beta   90.00
_cell.angle_gamma   90.00
#
_symmetry.space_group_name_H-M   'P 1'
#
loop_
_entity.id
_entity.type
_entity.pdbx_description
1 polymer ?
#
loop_
_entity_poly.entity_id
_entity_poly.type
_entity_poly.pdbx_seq_one_letter_code
_entity_poly.pdbx_strand_id
1 'polypeptide(L)'
;MPQLVKNIVLSSEDEDNSEGLGSTPNTPTRINAPLPSLSNYFHGVVEIHASTSAARPFSTPIARQLVEESLPGSSPIPSSPVTPIPSPVRMAATRALANTAPSELPPLSSDGIIPSSPVIGTREEKVAATRRKNQCKRALTLATHKVVSKQATEENKTAIFDEILEKLPANGLTFGQLMLDTARGEIGSWAENYVAALIQSEGQDVTASKALQTTDMAVDNSYVTGFSMVRAGEMLGSVARVATKMLNAFATSAHNLKTNLPLRAGKRFTVVISAALALLGEFSHENNYSQRIMGLYLYATGAQRQTITVMSHLGISESYQNLTHKPRTNIHRCTRRICGDHDPPAPPPSTLPDRPTEPYTQWKGSYASS
;
A
#
# COMPACT_ATOMS: atom_id res chain seq x y z
N MET A 1 33.41 -62.01 -11.81
CA MET A 1 32.44 -62.36 -10.74
C MET A 1 31.79 -61.07 -10.22
N PRO A 2 30.65 -60.61 -10.76
CA PRO A 2 29.95 -59.47 -10.20
C PRO A 2 28.82 -59.97 -9.30
N GLN A 3 28.87 -59.65 -8.02
CA GLN A 3 27.80 -59.90 -7.05
C GLN A 3 27.69 -58.68 -6.13
N LEU A 4 26.44 -58.38 -5.75
CA LEU A 4 25.97 -57.36 -4.81
C LEU A 4 25.76 -55.93 -5.33
N VAL A 5 24.68 -55.79 -6.12
CA VAL A 5 23.82 -54.60 -6.07
C VAL A 5 23.04 -54.65 -4.76
N LYS A 6 23.32 -53.73 -3.84
CA LYS A 6 22.51 -53.49 -2.65
C LYS A 6 21.28 -52.68 -3.05
N ASN A 7 20.11 -53.30 -2.94
CA ASN A 7 18.82 -52.60 -2.97
C ASN A 7 18.73 -51.66 -1.76
N ILE A 8 18.69 -50.35 -2.04
CA ILE A 8 18.27 -49.35 -1.07
C ILE A 8 16.75 -49.28 -1.16
N VAL A 9 16.09 -49.87 -0.16
CA VAL A 9 14.68 -49.64 0.13
C VAL A 9 14.59 -48.24 0.73
N LEU A 10 14.13 -47.27 -0.05
CA LEU A 10 13.68 -45.97 0.46
C LEU A 10 12.32 -46.19 1.12
N SER A 11 12.33 -46.42 2.42
CA SER A 11 11.15 -46.27 3.27
C SER A 11 10.73 -44.81 3.25
N SER A 12 9.56 -44.53 2.68
CA SER A 12 8.88 -43.25 2.82
C SER A 12 8.37 -43.16 4.26
N GLU A 13 9.08 -42.41 5.09
CA GLU A 13 8.55 -41.94 6.37
C GLU A 13 7.52 -40.85 6.07
N ASP A 14 6.25 -41.23 6.12
CA ASP A 14 5.13 -40.30 6.26
C ASP A 14 5.20 -39.73 7.69
N GLU A 15 5.85 -38.57 7.85
CA GLU A 15 5.72 -37.78 9.07
C GLU A 15 4.32 -37.13 9.10
N ASP A 16 3.40 -37.81 9.78
CA ASP A 16 2.20 -37.21 10.38
C ASP A 16 2.64 -36.23 11.48
N ASN A 17 2.86 -34.97 11.09
CA ASN A 17 3.12 -33.88 12.01
C ASN A 17 1.79 -33.26 12.46
N SER A 18 1.14 -33.95 13.40
CA SER A 18 -0.02 -33.44 14.16
C SER A 18 0.39 -33.20 15.61
N GLU A 19 0.77 -31.96 15.94
CA GLU A 19 0.83 -31.33 17.28
C GLU A 19 1.51 -29.96 17.08
N GLY A 20 1.17 -28.84 17.69
CA GLY A 20 0.21 -28.51 18.71
C GLY A 20 0.14 -26.98 18.77
N LEU A 21 -1.00 -26.49 19.24
CA LEU A 21 -1.24 -25.07 19.54
C LEU A 21 -0.18 -24.54 20.52
N GLY A 22 0.65 -23.63 20.04
CA GLY A 22 1.64 -22.90 20.84
C GLY A 22 1.66 -21.43 20.43
N SER A 23 0.60 -20.69 20.74
CA SER A 23 0.55 -19.24 20.60
C SER A 23 1.53 -18.58 21.57
N THR A 24 2.74 -18.25 21.11
CA THR A 24 3.63 -17.33 21.82
C THR A 24 3.35 -15.89 21.37
N PRO A 25 2.94 -14.98 22.26
CA PRO A 25 2.86 -13.56 21.93
C PRO A 25 4.27 -12.97 21.98
N ASN A 26 4.90 -12.80 20.82
CA ASN A 26 6.06 -11.92 20.68
C ASN A 26 5.59 -10.47 20.84
N THR A 27 5.47 -10.04 22.10
CA THR A 27 5.37 -8.62 22.44
C THR A 27 6.80 -8.05 22.39
N PRO A 28 7.12 -7.13 21.48
CA PRO A 28 8.42 -6.48 21.50
C PRO A 28 8.51 -5.64 22.78
N THR A 29 9.45 -6.01 23.65
CA THR A 29 9.83 -5.24 24.83
C THR A 29 10.18 -3.82 24.40
N ARG A 30 9.27 -2.89 24.67
CA ARG A 30 9.40 -1.46 24.41
C ARG A 30 10.51 -0.92 25.30
N ILE A 31 11.74 -0.85 24.78
CA ILE A 31 12.86 -0.18 25.44
C ILE A 31 12.53 1.33 25.46
N ASN A 32 11.91 1.77 26.55
CA ASN A 32 11.75 3.18 26.88
C ASN A 32 13.11 3.74 27.29
N ALA A 33 13.97 4.00 26.31
CA ALA A 33 15.04 4.97 26.52
C ALA A 33 14.38 6.36 26.68
N PRO A 34 14.65 7.10 27.77
CA PRO A 34 14.12 8.44 27.92
C PRO A 34 14.69 9.32 26.80
N LEU A 35 13.82 9.69 25.84
CA LEU A 35 14.15 10.70 24.85
C LEU A 35 14.43 12.02 25.61
N PRO A 36 15.47 12.79 25.23
CA PRO A 36 15.70 14.10 25.81
C PRO A 36 14.44 14.95 25.61
N SER A 37 13.93 15.56 26.69
CA SER A 37 12.71 16.37 26.62
C SER A 37 12.92 17.54 25.65
N LEU A 38 12.07 17.61 24.63
CA LEU A 38 12.05 18.73 23.68
C LEU A 38 11.64 20.06 24.35
N SER A 39 11.20 20.04 25.61
CA SER A 39 10.81 21.25 26.35
C SER A 39 11.95 22.26 26.48
N ASN A 40 13.21 21.82 26.47
CA ASN A 40 14.36 22.72 26.68
C ASN A 40 14.78 23.49 25.41
N TYR A 41 14.20 23.21 24.25
CA TYR A 41 14.47 23.95 23.00
C TYR A 41 13.39 24.99 22.64
N PHE A 42 12.27 25.04 23.36
CA PHE A 42 11.08 25.80 22.95
C PHE A 42 10.78 27.08 23.75
N HIS A 43 11.62 27.49 24.71
CA HIS A 43 11.44 28.76 25.44
C HIS A 43 12.00 30.02 24.75
N GLY A 44 12.46 29.89 23.50
CA GLY A 44 12.73 31.04 22.63
C GLY A 44 11.49 31.50 21.87
N VAL A 45 10.39 31.80 22.57
CA VAL A 45 9.22 32.46 21.95
C VAL A 45 9.65 33.88 21.63
N VAL A 46 9.96 34.13 20.36
CA VAL A 46 10.00 35.48 19.81
C VAL A 46 8.56 35.97 19.85
N GLU A 47 8.26 36.76 20.87
CA GLU A 47 7.07 37.58 20.99
C GLU A 47 7.10 38.60 19.84
N ILE A 48 6.62 38.20 18.66
CA ILE A 48 6.41 39.13 17.54
C ILE A 48 5.19 39.96 17.94
N HIS A 49 5.44 41.04 18.69
CA HIS A 49 4.49 42.12 18.79
C HIS A 49 4.17 42.58 17.38
N ALA A 50 2.96 42.27 16.91
CA ALA A 50 2.35 42.91 15.76
C ALA A 50 2.15 44.39 16.13
N SER A 51 3.22 45.17 16.01
CA SER A 51 3.13 46.62 15.98
C SER A 51 2.42 46.98 14.69
N THR A 52 1.13 47.26 14.81
CA THR A 52 0.31 47.91 13.79
C THR A 52 0.90 49.29 13.51
N SER A 53 1.95 49.33 12.68
CA SER A 53 2.57 50.56 12.21
C SER A 53 1.62 51.21 11.22
N ALA A 54 1.09 52.37 11.62
CA ALA A 54 0.28 53.24 10.80
C ALA A 54 0.91 53.48 9.41
N ALA A 55 0.04 53.44 8.41
CA ALA A 55 0.33 53.67 7.01
C ALA A 55 1.16 54.95 6.80
N ARG A 56 2.29 54.83 6.12
CA ARG A 56 2.95 55.95 5.43
C ARG A 56 2.65 55.85 3.93
N PRO A 57 2.11 56.90 3.30
CA PRO A 57 1.92 56.93 1.87
C PRO A 57 3.27 57.12 1.19
N PHE A 58 3.78 56.07 0.54
CA PHE A 58 4.89 56.21 -0.40
C PHE A 58 4.35 56.81 -1.70
N SER A 59 4.49 58.13 -1.82
CA SER A 59 4.40 58.84 -3.09
C SER A 59 5.80 58.88 -3.70
N THR A 60 6.00 58.12 -4.77
CA THR A 60 7.11 58.33 -5.71
C THR A 60 6.55 58.29 -7.13
N PRO A 61 6.72 59.34 -7.93
CA PRO A 61 6.35 59.31 -9.34
C PRO A 61 7.47 58.62 -10.11
N ILE A 62 7.25 57.37 -10.52
CA ILE A 62 8.09 56.74 -11.54
C ILE A 62 7.51 57.13 -12.89
N ALA A 63 8.18 58.07 -13.56
CA ALA A 63 7.90 58.44 -14.93
C ALA A 63 8.07 57.22 -15.84
N ARG A 64 6.95 56.75 -16.41
CA ARG A 64 6.93 55.76 -17.48
C ARG A 64 7.41 56.42 -18.77
N GLN A 65 8.61 56.03 -19.21
CA GLN A 65 9.01 56.21 -20.60
C GLN A 65 8.31 55.11 -21.41
N LEU A 66 7.40 55.53 -22.28
CA LEU A 66 6.80 54.71 -23.33
C LEU A 66 7.89 54.39 -24.36
N VAL A 67 8.35 53.15 -24.38
CA VAL A 67 8.96 52.54 -25.57
C VAL A 67 7.92 51.56 -26.10
N GLU A 68 7.24 52.00 -27.15
CA GLU A 68 6.44 51.15 -28.04
C GLU A 68 7.39 50.18 -28.74
N GLU A 69 7.45 48.94 -28.24
CA GLU A 69 8.05 47.83 -28.97
C GLU A 69 6.91 46.96 -29.51
N SER A 70 6.63 47.16 -30.80
CA SER A 70 5.65 46.42 -31.59
C SER A 70 6.08 44.95 -31.71
N LEU A 71 5.40 44.07 -30.98
CA LEU A 71 5.53 42.62 -31.13
C LEU A 71 4.76 42.13 -32.37
N PRO A 72 5.38 41.32 -33.25
CA PRO A 72 4.70 40.73 -34.38
C PRO A 72 3.92 39.47 -33.98
N GLY A 73 2.68 39.39 -34.49
CA GLY A 73 2.13 38.15 -35.05
C GLY A 73 1.90 36.99 -34.09
N SER A 74 0.76 37.03 -33.41
CA SER A 74 0.08 35.85 -32.88
C SER A 74 -0.07 34.76 -33.94
N SER A 75 0.68 33.67 -33.78
CA SER A 75 0.51 32.45 -34.57
C SER A 75 -0.62 31.60 -33.96
N PRO A 76 -1.55 31.05 -34.76
CA PRO A 76 -2.62 30.20 -34.27
C PRO A 76 -2.06 28.84 -33.82
N ILE A 77 -2.52 28.40 -32.66
CA ILE A 77 -2.21 27.09 -32.07
C ILE A 77 -2.76 25.99 -33.00
N PRO A 78 -1.94 25.00 -33.44
CA PRO A 78 -2.43 23.90 -34.23
C PRO A 78 -3.34 22.99 -33.39
N SER A 79 -4.60 22.91 -33.80
CA SER A 79 -5.57 21.92 -33.33
C SER A 79 -5.02 20.51 -33.55
N SER A 80 -4.79 19.79 -32.45
CA SER A 80 -4.36 18.39 -32.50
C SER A 80 -5.49 17.50 -33.04
N PRO A 81 -5.21 16.57 -33.98
CA PRO A 81 -6.22 15.67 -34.51
C PRO A 81 -6.62 14.63 -33.46
N VAL A 82 -7.93 14.52 -33.23
CA VAL A 82 -8.55 13.45 -32.44
C VAL A 82 -8.30 12.13 -33.15
N THR A 83 -7.46 11.28 -32.56
CA THR A 83 -7.27 9.90 -33.02
C THR A 83 -8.46 9.04 -32.58
N PRO A 84 -9.07 8.26 -33.48
CA PRO A 84 -10.14 7.34 -33.12
C PRO A 84 -9.62 6.17 -32.27
N ILE A 85 -10.37 5.85 -31.22
CA ILE A 85 -10.17 4.69 -30.34
C ILE A 85 -10.36 3.41 -31.18
N PRO A 86 -9.38 2.50 -31.27
CA PRO A 86 -9.55 1.25 -31.98
C PRO A 86 -10.47 0.30 -31.20
N SER A 87 -11.51 -0.19 -31.89
CA SER A 87 -12.41 -1.24 -31.43
C SER A 87 -11.64 -2.53 -31.08
N PRO A 88 -12.15 -3.34 -30.12
CA PRO A 88 -11.51 -4.59 -29.75
C PRO A 88 -11.56 -5.59 -30.92
N VAL A 89 -10.38 -5.83 -31.51
CA VAL A 89 -10.17 -6.91 -32.48
C VAL A 89 -10.32 -8.23 -31.75
N ARG A 90 -11.39 -8.95 -32.09
CA ARG A 90 -11.69 -10.30 -31.66
C ARG A 90 -10.64 -11.23 -32.26
N MET A 91 -9.57 -11.51 -31.53
CA MET A 91 -8.55 -12.47 -31.96
C MET A 91 -9.17 -13.87 -32.05
N ALA A 92 -9.38 -14.33 -33.28
CA ALA A 92 -9.64 -15.72 -33.58
C ALA A 92 -8.34 -16.51 -33.30
N ALA A 93 -8.40 -17.40 -32.32
CA ALA A 93 -7.32 -18.32 -32.01
C ALA A 93 -7.16 -19.36 -33.14
N THR A 94 -6.36 -19.05 -34.15
CA THR A 94 -5.83 -20.03 -35.10
C THR A 94 -4.74 -20.83 -34.39
N ARG A 95 -5.17 -21.98 -33.85
CA ARG A 95 -4.32 -23.00 -33.24
C ARG A 95 -3.53 -23.69 -34.37
N ALA A 96 -2.37 -23.14 -34.71
CA ALA A 96 -1.40 -23.80 -35.58
C ALA A 96 -0.79 -24.98 -34.83
N LEU A 97 -1.24 -26.19 -35.19
CA LEU A 97 -0.64 -27.45 -34.75
C LEU A 97 0.74 -27.58 -35.41
N ALA A 98 1.78 -27.24 -34.66
CA ALA A 98 3.14 -27.63 -35.01
C ALA A 98 3.27 -29.15 -34.83
N ASN A 99 3.55 -29.84 -35.94
CA ASN A 99 3.87 -31.25 -36.03
C ASN A 99 5.21 -31.53 -35.32
N THR A 100 5.20 -31.71 -34.00
CA THR A 100 6.28 -32.42 -33.30
C THR A 100 5.94 -33.91 -33.32
N ALA A 101 6.73 -34.67 -34.08
CA ALA A 101 6.65 -36.11 -34.18
C ALA A 101 6.67 -36.74 -32.77
N PRO A 102 5.76 -37.68 -32.45
CA PRO A 102 5.75 -38.34 -31.16
C PRO A 102 6.97 -39.28 -31.07
N SER A 103 7.82 -38.97 -30.08
CA SER A 103 8.75 -39.92 -29.45
C SER A 103 8.08 -41.27 -29.27
N GLU A 104 8.76 -42.31 -29.74
CA GLU A 104 8.37 -43.71 -29.72
C GLU A 104 7.77 -44.11 -28.37
N LEU A 105 6.51 -44.53 -28.38
CA LEU A 105 5.86 -45.11 -27.21
C LEU A 105 6.62 -46.40 -26.84
N PRO A 106 6.94 -46.61 -25.56
CA PRO A 106 7.57 -47.85 -25.13
C PRO A 106 6.67 -49.04 -25.53
N PRO A 107 7.25 -50.18 -25.95
CA PRO A 107 6.48 -51.35 -26.35
C PRO A 107 5.59 -51.78 -25.19
N LEU A 108 4.28 -51.72 -25.41
CA LEU A 108 3.25 -52.23 -24.50
C LEU A 108 3.33 -53.77 -24.46
N SER A 109 4.40 -54.32 -23.91
CA SER A 109 4.53 -55.74 -23.61
C SER A 109 3.86 -56.00 -22.27
N SER A 110 2.54 -56.16 -22.30
CA SER A 110 1.82 -56.88 -21.25
C SER A 110 0.80 -57.82 -21.90
N ASP A 111 1.31 -58.87 -22.56
CA ASP A 111 0.53 -59.99 -23.14
C ASP A 111 -0.02 -60.93 -22.05
N GLY A 112 -0.63 -60.35 -21.03
CA GLY A 112 -1.42 -61.06 -20.04
C GLY A 112 -2.81 -60.46 -20.04
N ILE A 113 -3.77 -61.13 -20.69
CA ILE A 113 -5.19 -60.91 -20.39
C ILE A 113 -5.33 -61.24 -18.91
N ILE A 114 -5.38 -60.21 -18.05
CA ILE A 114 -5.73 -60.38 -16.65
C ILE A 114 -7.26 -60.49 -16.65
N PRO A 115 -7.86 -61.68 -16.48
CA PRO A 115 -9.30 -61.80 -16.38
C PRO A 115 -9.73 -61.06 -15.11
N SER A 116 -10.24 -59.84 -15.25
CA SER A 116 -10.82 -59.13 -14.12
C SER A 116 -12.03 -59.92 -13.64
N SER A 117 -12.02 -60.33 -12.38
CA SER A 117 -13.09 -61.13 -11.78
C SER A 117 -14.47 -60.50 -12.06
N PRO A 118 -15.50 -61.29 -12.37
CA PRO A 118 -16.85 -60.78 -12.63
C PRO A 118 -17.31 -59.95 -11.44
N VAL A 119 -17.66 -58.68 -11.68
CA VAL A 119 -18.26 -57.84 -10.65
C VAL A 119 -19.69 -58.34 -10.46
N ILE A 120 -19.88 -59.21 -9.47
CA ILE A 120 -21.18 -59.68 -8.99
C ILE A 120 -21.73 -58.58 -8.06
N GLY A 121 -22.91 -58.06 -8.37
CA GLY A 121 -23.53 -56.96 -7.64
C GLY A 121 -24.65 -56.30 -8.44
N THR A 122 -25.47 -55.49 -7.77
CA THR A 122 -26.55 -54.73 -8.41
C THR A 122 -25.98 -53.68 -9.38
N ARG A 123 -26.79 -53.19 -10.33
CA ARG A 123 -26.33 -52.18 -11.31
C ARG A 123 -25.74 -50.93 -10.63
N GLU A 124 -26.28 -50.54 -9.49
CA GLU A 124 -25.84 -49.38 -8.71
C GLU A 124 -24.47 -49.59 -8.06
N GLU A 125 -24.23 -50.77 -7.48
CA GLU A 125 -22.93 -51.14 -6.88
C GLU A 125 -21.81 -51.15 -7.92
N LYS A 126 -22.09 -51.63 -9.14
CA LYS A 126 -21.12 -51.62 -10.25
C LYS A 126 -20.71 -50.20 -10.64
N VAL A 127 -21.67 -49.27 -10.71
CA VAL A 127 -21.40 -47.86 -11.02
C VAL A 127 -20.59 -47.21 -9.90
N ALA A 128 -20.93 -47.46 -8.63
CA ALA A 128 -20.20 -46.93 -7.48
C ALA A 128 -18.75 -47.45 -7.43
N ALA A 129 -18.54 -48.75 -7.64
CA ALA A 129 -17.20 -49.34 -7.71
C ALA A 129 -16.36 -48.77 -8.86
N THR A 130 -16.97 -48.55 -10.02
CA THR A 130 -16.31 -47.93 -11.19
C THR A 130 -15.91 -46.47 -10.89
N ARG A 131 -16.80 -45.69 -10.24
CA ARG A 131 -16.49 -44.32 -9.83
C ARG A 131 -15.33 -44.27 -8.84
N ARG A 132 -15.31 -45.14 -7.82
CA ARG A 132 -14.19 -45.23 -6.85
C ARG A 132 -12.88 -45.60 -7.54
N LYS A 133 -12.88 -46.58 -8.44
CA LYS A 133 -11.69 -46.95 -9.22
C LYS A 133 -11.20 -45.78 -10.09
N ASN A 134 -12.10 -45.06 -10.75
CA ASN A 134 -11.74 -43.91 -11.58
C ASN A 134 -11.21 -42.73 -10.74
N GLN A 135 -11.79 -42.48 -9.57
CA GLN A 135 -11.30 -41.47 -8.63
C GLN A 135 -9.90 -41.83 -8.11
N CYS A 136 -9.69 -43.09 -7.71
CA CYS A 136 -8.39 -43.58 -7.28
C CYS A 136 -7.33 -43.44 -8.40
N LYS A 137 -7.67 -43.83 -9.63
CA LYS A 137 -6.80 -43.62 -10.80
C LYS A 137 -6.46 -42.14 -11.01
N ARG A 138 -7.46 -41.24 -10.96
CA ARG A 138 -7.23 -39.80 -11.09
C ARG A 138 -6.35 -39.25 -9.97
N ALA A 139 -6.57 -39.67 -8.73
CA ALA A 139 -5.76 -39.26 -7.60
C ALA A 139 -4.29 -39.70 -7.78
N LEU A 140 -4.07 -40.93 -8.24
CA LEU A 140 -2.73 -41.44 -8.54
C LEU A 140 -2.08 -40.67 -9.69
N THR A 141 -2.80 -40.38 -10.77
CA THR A 141 -2.28 -39.57 -11.89
C THR A 141 -1.95 -38.13 -11.48
N LEU A 142 -2.78 -37.52 -10.63
CA LEU A 142 -2.50 -36.17 -10.10
C LEU A 142 -1.29 -36.18 -9.16
N ALA A 143 -1.14 -37.22 -8.34
CA ALA A 143 0.02 -37.39 -7.48
C ALA A 143 1.31 -37.57 -8.31
N THR A 144 1.31 -38.45 -9.31
CA THR A 144 2.48 -38.65 -10.19
C THR A 144 2.81 -37.37 -10.96
N HIS A 145 1.82 -36.67 -11.51
CA HIS A 145 2.03 -35.40 -12.20
C HIS A 145 2.62 -34.33 -11.27
N LYS A 146 2.18 -34.26 -10.01
CA LYS A 146 2.73 -33.33 -9.01
C LYS A 146 4.18 -33.64 -8.65
N VAL A 147 4.56 -34.93 -8.60
CA VAL A 147 5.95 -35.35 -8.37
C VAL A 147 6.82 -34.98 -9.58
N VAL A 148 6.39 -35.34 -10.79
CA VAL A 148 7.11 -35.02 -12.04
C VAL A 148 7.27 -33.50 -12.23
N SER A 149 6.23 -32.71 -11.95
CA SER A 149 6.31 -31.25 -12.08
C SER A 149 7.25 -30.63 -11.06
N LYS A 150 7.28 -31.14 -9.82
CA LYS A 150 8.23 -30.68 -8.79
C LYS A 150 9.67 -31.00 -9.21
N GLN A 151 9.92 -32.21 -9.71
CA GLN A 151 11.25 -32.59 -10.16
C GLN A 151 11.74 -31.71 -11.31
N ALA A 152 10.90 -31.48 -12.34
CA ALA A 152 11.24 -30.58 -13.44
C ALA A 152 11.52 -29.14 -12.98
N THR A 153 10.82 -28.65 -11.95
CA THR A 153 11.12 -27.32 -11.38
C THR A 153 12.45 -27.28 -10.62
N GLU A 154 12.86 -28.36 -9.94
CA GLU A 154 14.15 -28.42 -9.25
C GLU A 154 15.31 -28.51 -10.26
N GLU A 155 15.18 -29.33 -11.30
CA GLU A 155 16.18 -29.43 -12.39
C GLU A 155 16.36 -28.09 -13.13
N ASN A 156 15.27 -27.34 -13.33
CA ASN A 156 15.35 -26.01 -13.92
C ASN A 156 16.06 -25.01 -12.98
N LYS A 157 15.82 -25.08 -11.66
CA LYS A 157 16.53 -24.22 -10.69
C LYS A 157 18.03 -24.50 -10.67
N THR A 158 18.44 -25.77 -10.70
CA THR A 158 19.86 -26.14 -10.72
C THR A 158 20.53 -25.67 -12.01
N ALA A 159 19.87 -25.85 -13.17
CA ALA A 159 20.41 -25.39 -14.46
C ALA A 159 20.60 -23.87 -14.50
N ILE A 160 19.64 -23.09 -13.99
CA ILE A 160 19.75 -21.64 -13.89
C ILE A 160 20.88 -21.24 -12.94
N PHE A 161 21.03 -21.94 -11.81
CA PHE A 161 22.07 -21.66 -10.83
C PHE A 161 23.47 -21.90 -11.41
N ASP A 162 23.65 -23.01 -12.14
CA ASP A 162 24.90 -23.33 -12.83
C ASP A 162 25.23 -22.27 -13.89
N GLU A 163 24.25 -21.82 -14.68
CA GLU A 163 24.41 -20.73 -15.66
C GLU A 163 24.86 -19.42 -14.99
N ILE A 164 24.29 -19.09 -13.83
CA ILE A 164 24.68 -17.90 -13.06
C ILE A 164 26.11 -18.05 -12.53
N LEU A 165 26.46 -19.21 -11.97
CA LEU A 165 27.80 -19.48 -11.45
C LEU A 165 28.87 -19.39 -12.54
N GLU A 166 28.56 -19.82 -13.76
CA GLU A 166 29.46 -19.71 -14.91
C GLU A 166 29.68 -18.25 -15.36
N LYS A 167 28.65 -17.40 -15.26
CA LYS A 167 28.70 -15.98 -15.65
C LYS A 167 29.38 -15.07 -14.61
N LEU A 168 29.47 -15.49 -13.35
CA LEU A 168 30.04 -14.67 -12.27
C LEU A 168 31.52 -14.30 -12.47
N PRO A 169 32.43 -15.25 -12.80
CA PRO A 169 33.84 -14.94 -13.04
C PRO A 169 34.04 -14.00 -14.23
N ALA A 170 33.20 -14.09 -15.26
CA ALA A 170 33.26 -13.21 -16.43
C ALA A 170 33.00 -11.74 -16.09
N ASN A 171 32.25 -11.48 -15.02
CA ASN A 171 31.96 -10.14 -14.52
C ASN A 171 32.89 -9.70 -13.37
N GLY A 172 33.87 -10.52 -12.99
CA GLY A 172 34.76 -10.24 -11.85
C GLY A 172 34.05 -10.27 -10.49
N LEU A 173 32.86 -10.88 -10.40
CA LEU A 173 32.10 -11.01 -9.17
C LEU A 173 32.34 -12.39 -8.55
N THR A 174 32.53 -12.41 -7.24
CA THR A 174 32.59 -13.66 -6.47
C THR A 174 31.19 -14.10 -6.06
N PHE A 175 30.97 -15.39 -5.88
CA PHE A 175 29.72 -15.91 -5.33
C PHE A 175 29.36 -15.27 -3.97
N GLY A 176 30.37 -14.99 -3.13
CA GLY A 176 30.18 -14.30 -1.87
C GLY A 176 29.64 -12.88 -2.02
N GLN A 177 30.08 -12.12 -3.03
CA GLN A 177 29.53 -10.79 -3.34
C GLN A 177 28.09 -10.88 -3.82
N LEU A 178 27.77 -11.83 -4.71
CA LEU A 178 26.39 -12.05 -5.17
C LEU A 178 25.46 -12.35 -3.99
N MET A 179 25.86 -13.26 -3.09
CA MET A 179 25.07 -13.61 -1.90
C MET A 179 24.92 -12.44 -0.92
N LEU A 180 25.95 -11.60 -0.78
CA LEU A 180 25.86 -10.39 0.04
C LEU A 180 24.92 -9.36 -0.57
N ASP A 181 24.94 -9.17 -1.88
CA ASP A 181 24.09 -8.20 -2.56
C ASP A 181 22.62 -8.65 -2.59
N THR A 182 22.34 -9.94 -2.80
CA THR A 182 20.97 -10.47 -2.70
C THR A 182 20.44 -10.38 -1.27
N ALA A 183 21.23 -10.78 -0.27
CA ALA A 183 20.85 -10.66 1.13
C ALA A 183 20.61 -9.19 1.54
N ARG A 184 21.46 -8.26 1.09
CA ARG A 184 21.26 -6.82 1.32
C ARG A 184 19.99 -6.31 0.66
N GLY A 185 19.69 -6.75 -0.56
CA GLY A 185 18.44 -6.40 -1.26
C GLY A 185 17.21 -6.90 -0.52
N GLU A 186 17.22 -8.16 -0.05
CA GLU A 186 16.11 -8.75 0.71
C GLU A 186 15.91 -8.06 2.06
N ILE A 187 16.99 -7.85 2.82
CA ILE A 187 16.96 -7.11 4.09
C ILE A 187 16.48 -5.67 3.86
N GLY A 188 16.94 -5.03 2.78
CA GLY A 188 16.50 -3.68 2.40
C GLY A 188 15.00 -3.62 2.14
N SER A 189 14.48 -4.48 1.27
CA SER A 189 13.05 -4.57 0.98
C SER A 189 12.22 -4.90 2.22
N TRP A 190 12.69 -5.81 3.07
CA TRP A 190 12.05 -6.12 4.34
C TRP A 190 11.98 -4.90 5.25
N ALA A 191 13.09 -4.16 5.40
CA ALA A 191 13.17 -2.98 6.25
C ALA A 191 12.27 -1.84 5.74
N GLU A 192 12.23 -1.64 4.42
CA GLU A 192 11.34 -0.67 3.76
C GLU A 192 9.87 -0.99 4.04
N ASN A 193 9.46 -2.23 3.82
CA ASN A 193 8.10 -2.70 4.09
C ASN A 193 7.73 -2.56 5.57
N TYR A 194 8.67 -2.88 6.46
CA TYR A 194 8.48 -2.74 7.90
C TYR A 194 8.26 -1.28 8.31
N VAL A 195 9.09 -0.36 7.81
CA VAL A 195 8.95 1.08 8.07
C VAL A 195 7.65 1.63 7.48
N ALA A 196 7.27 1.20 6.27
CA ALA A 196 6.01 1.60 5.65
C ALA A 196 4.80 1.15 6.49
N ALA A 197 4.79 -0.10 6.97
CA ALA A 197 3.73 -0.62 7.83
C ALA A 197 3.64 0.15 9.16
N LEU A 198 4.79 0.51 9.75
CA LEU A 198 4.83 1.34 10.97
C LEU A 198 4.22 2.73 10.73
N ILE A 199 4.63 3.43 9.67
CA ILE A 199 4.08 4.76 9.34
C ILE A 199 2.57 4.68 9.09
N GLN A 200 2.12 3.61 8.41
CA GLN A 200 0.70 3.39 8.18
C GLN A 200 -0.07 3.22 9.49
N SER A 201 0.46 2.44 10.44
CA SER A 201 -0.14 2.30 11.77
C SER A 201 -0.17 3.62 12.54
N GLU A 202 0.89 4.43 12.47
CA GLU A 202 0.92 5.76 13.09
C GLU A 202 -0.13 6.70 12.46
N GLY A 203 -0.33 6.64 11.14
CA GLY A 203 -1.39 7.40 10.46
C GLY A 203 -2.80 7.00 10.89
N GLN A 204 -3.02 5.70 11.13
CA GLN A 204 -4.27 5.18 11.70
C GLN A 204 -4.48 5.68 13.13
N ASP A 205 -3.44 5.65 13.97
CA ASP A 205 -3.49 6.14 15.35
C ASP A 205 -3.80 7.65 15.41
N VAL A 206 -3.19 8.45 14.53
CA VAL A 206 -3.50 9.89 14.42
C VAL A 206 -4.96 10.10 14.02
N THR A 207 -5.46 9.33 13.05
CA THR A 207 -6.86 9.42 12.63
C THR A 207 -7.81 9.00 13.75
N ALA A 208 -7.48 7.92 14.48
CA ALA A 208 -8.25 7.44 15.62
C ALA A 208 -8.30 8.44 16.78
N SER A 209 -7.26 9.27 16.94
CA SER A 209 -7.24 10.34 17.95
C SER A 209 -8.28 11.45 17.71
N LYS A 210 -8.79 11.56 16.47
CA LYS A 210 -9.72 12.62 16.00
C LYS A 210 -9.23 14.05 16.18
N ALA A 211 -8.00 14.28 16.62
CA ALA A 211 -7.51 15.61 16.96
C ALA A 211 -7.38 16.54 15.73
N LEU A 212 -7.27 15.98 14.53
CA LEU A 212 -7.22 16.70 13.26
C LEU A 212 -8.53 16.60 12.45
N GLN A 213 -9.58 16.03 13.05
CA GLN A 213 -10.85 15.84 12.36
C GLN A 213 -11.78 17.04 12.53
N THR A 214 -12.32 17.51 11.40
CA THR A 214 -13.19 18.70 11.41
C THR A 214 -14.67 18.36 11.47
N THR A 215 -15.04 17.10 11.21
CA THR A 215 -16.43 16.63 11.20
C THR A 215 -17.12 16.85 12.54
N ASP A 216 -16.37 16.66 13.64
CA ASP A 216 -16.88 16.76 15.02
C ASP A 216 -16.62 18.14 15.65
N MET A 217 -16.07 19.10 14.90
CA MET A 217 -15.71 20.44 15.41
C MET A 217 -16.67 21.52 14.90
N ALA A 218 -17.28 22.27 15.80
CA ALA A 218 -18.00 23.50 15.44
C ALA A 218 -17.01 24.56 14.94
N VAL A 219 -17.35 25.24 13.85
CA VAL A 219 -16.52 26.31 13.27
C VAL A 219 -16.78 27.61 14.04
N ASP A 220 -16.18 27.71 15.22
CA ASP A 220 -16.28 28.86 16.12
C ASP A 220 -15.01 29.74 16.08
N ASN A 221 -15.00 30.87 16.80
CA ASN A 221 -13.77 31.68 16.93
C ASN A 221 -12.61 30.87 17.54
N SER A 222 -12.91 30.00 18.50
CA SER A 222 -11.95 29.09 19.13
C SER A 222 -11.39 28.05 18.16
N TYR A 223 -12.14 27.67 17.12
CA TYR A 223 -11.67 26.75 16.08
C TYR A 223 -10.51 27.36 15.30
N VAL A 224 -10.61 28.65 14.94
CA VAL A 224 -9.59 29.38 14.17
C VAL A 224 -8.41 29.78 15.04
N THR A 225 -8.68 30.35 16.21
CA THR A 225 -7.64 30.83 17.13
C THR A 225 -6.91 29.71 17.86
N GLY A 226 -7.54 28.53 18.00
CA GLY A 226 -6.95 27.36 18.64
C GLY A 226 -5.96 26.59 17.77
N PHE A 227 -5.89 26.87 16.47
CA PHE A 227 -4.93 26.22 15.58
C PHE A 227 -3.51 26.72 15.86
N SER A 228 -2.62 25.81 16.22
CA SER A 228 -1.20 26.09 16.43
C SER A 228 -0.35 24.97 15.83
N MET A 229 0.59 25.35 14.96
CA MET A 229 1.56 24.41 14.38
C MET A 229 2.43 23.75 15.45
N VAL A 230 2.69 24.44 16.56
CA VAL A 230 3.46 23.89 17.68
C VAL A 230 2.67 22.77 18.36
N ARG A 231 1.40 23.01 18.69
CA ARG A 231 0.53 22.00 19.30
C ARG A 231 0.31 20.80 18.38
N ALA A 232 0.12 21.06 17.09
CA ALA A 232 0.04 20.00 16.09
C ALA A 232 1.33 19.16 16.04
N GLY A 233 2.50 19.81 16.09
CA GLY A 233 3.78 19.11 16.11
C GLY A 233 4.07 18.34 17.40
N GLU A 234 3.65 18.84 18.56
CA GLU A 234 3.75 18.11 19.83
C GLU A 234 2.87 16.85 19.82
N MET A 235 1.62 16.99 19.36
CA MET A 235 0.70 15.89 19.18
C MET A 235 1.27 14.85 18.20
N LEU A 236 1.71 15.27 17.00
CA LEU A 236 2.33 14.37 16.02
C LEU A 236 3.63 13.73 16.56
N GLY A 237 4.44 14.48 17.31
CA GLY A 237 5.63 13.94 17.95
C GLY A 237 5.32 12.87 19.01
N SER A 238 4.13 12.91 19.62
CA SER A 238 3.69 11.91 20.59
C SER A 238 3.15 10.63 19.94
N VAL A 239 2.32 10.78 18.89
CA VAL A 239 1.59 9.69 18.21
C VAL A 239 2.37 9.10 17.03
N ALA A 240 2.89 9.96 16.14
CA ALA A 240 3.55 9.59 14.88
C ALA A 240 5.07 9.81 14.94
N ARG A 241 5.75 9.04 15.79
CA ARG A 241 7.18 9.23 16.12
C ARG A 241 8.09 8.88 14.96
N VAL A 242 7.84 7.75 14.30
CA VAL A 242 8.66 7.25 13.19
C VAL A 242 8.52 8.18 11.99
N ALA A 243 7.28 8.51 11.60
CA ALA A 243 7.01 9.43 10.51
C ALA A 243 7.65 10.81 10.74
N THR A 244 7.48 11.38 11.94
CA THR A 244 8.07 12.68 12.30
C THR A 244 9.60 12.64 12.28
N LYS A 245 10.22 11.54 12.71
CA LYS A 245 11.69 11.37 12.63
C LYS A 245 12.17 11.29 11.18
N MET A 246 11.47 10.58 10.31
CA MET A 246 11.81 10.49 8.89
C MET A 246 11.70 11.84 8.19
N LEU A 247 10.60 12.57 8.41
CA LEU A 247 10.45 13.92 7.86
C LEU A 247 11.52 14.88 8.39
N ASN A 248 11.89 14.76 9.67
CA ASN A 248 13.00 15.53 10.23
C ASN A 248 14.35 15.17 9.61
N ALA A 249 14.58 13.89 9.28
CA ALA A 249 15.79 13.45 8.58
C ALA A 249 15.87 14.07 7.18
N PHE A 250 14.76 14.10 6.43
CA PHE A 250 14.69 14.78 5.13
C PHE A 250 14.95 16.29 5.24
N ALA A 251 14.45 16.93 6.29
CA ALA A 251 14.63 18.37 6.50
C ALA A 251 16.00 18.73 7.10
N THR A 252 16.83 17.75 7.45
CA THR A 252 18.13 17.95 8.10
C THR A 252 19.28 17.44 7.24
N SER A 253 20.00 18.36 6.58
CA SER A 253 21.25 18.03 5.90
C SER A 253 22.42 17.96 6.89
N ALA A 254 23.45 17.18 6.57
CA ALA A 254 24.68 17.10 7.36
C ALA A 254 25.35 18.48 7.56
N HIS A 255 25.20 19.38 6.59
CA HIS A 255 25.69 20.76 6.68
C HIS A 255 24.88 21.61 7.68
N ASN A 256 23.56 21.42 7.72
CA ASN A 256 22.68 22.14 8.63
C ASN A 256 22.91 21.75 10.10
N LEU A 257 23.36 20.52 10.37
CA LEU A 257 23.72 20.08 11.73
C LEU A 257 24.92 20.85 12.30
N LYS A 258 25.88 21.24 11.46
CA LYS A 258 27.07 21.99 11.91
C LYS A 258 26.78 23.46 12.20
N THR A 259 25.77 24.03 11.54
CA THR A 259 25.48 25.46 11.54
C THR A 259 24.19 25.79 12.29
N ASN A 260 23.85 25.02 13.34
CA ASN A 260 22.60 25.05 14.11
C ASN A 260 22.16 26.47 14.58
N LEU A 261 21.63 27.27 13.65
CA LEU A 261 21.07 28.59 13.94
C LEU A 261 19.65 28.38 14.47
N PRO A 262 19.30 28.92 15.66
CA PRO A 262 17.99 28.70 16.28
C PRO A 262 16.83 29.15 15.38
N LEU A 263 17.02 30.22 14.60
CA LEU A 263 16.02 30.70 13.63
C LEU A 263 15.70 29.67 12.53
N ARG A 264 16.70 28.88 12.10
CA ARG A 264 16.49 27.82 11.11
C ARG A 264 15.79 26.59 11.71
N ALA A 265 16.01 26.32 12.99
CA ALA A 265 15.36 25.20 13.68
C ALA A 265 13.83 25.40 13.73
N GLY A 266 13.36 26.61 14.05
CA GLY A 266 11.93 26.94 14.04
C GLY A 266 11.30 26.79 12.65
N LYS A 267 11.95 27.32 11.60
CA LYS A 267 11.46 27.16 10.22
C LYS A 267 11.43 25.70 9.79
N ARG A 268 12.46 24.91 10.12
CA ARG A 268 12.52 23.47 9.83
C ARG A 268 11.35 22.73 10.47
N PHE A 269 11.09 23.01 11.75
CA PHE A 269 9.96 22.43 12.46
C PHE A 269 8.64 22.72 11.75
N THR A 270 8.36 23.98 11.40
CA THR A 270 7.14 24.36 10.67
C THR A 270 7.02 23.63 9.32
N VAL A 271 8.12 23.49 8.56
CA VAL A 271 8.13 22.76 7.29
C VAL A 271 7.79 21.28 7.49
N VAL A 272 8.45 20.63 8.46
CA VAL A 272 8.21 19.21 8.78
C VAL A 272 6.76 18.97 9.20
N ILE A 273 6.22 19.81 10.08
CA ILE A 273 4.82 19.68 10.53
C ILE A 273 3.84 19.97 9.39
N SER A 274 4.11 20.97 8.54
CA SER A 274 3.25 21.26 7.39
C SER A 274 3.20 20.10 6.39
N ALA A 275 4.35 19.44 6.14
CA ALA A 275 4.43 18.27 5.28
C ALA A 275 3.69 17.07 5.90
N ALA A 276 3.87 16.83 7.21
CA ALA A 276 3.17 15.77 7.92
C ALA A 276 1.64 15.95 7.86
N LEU A 277 1.15 17.17 8.10
CA LEU A 277 -0.27 17.50 8.05
C LEU A 277 -0.85 17.33 6.64
N ALA A 278 -0.10 17.68 5.58
CA ALA A 278 -0.52 17.46 4.21
C ALA A 278 -0.64 15.95 3.88
N LEU A 279 0.35 15.15 4.27
CA LEU A 279 0.31 13.69 4.09
C LEU A 279 -0.85 13.04 4.85
N LEU A 280 -1.17 13.53 6.04
CA LEU A 280 -2.29 13.02 6.84
C LEU A 280 -3.67 13.35 6.23
N GLY A 281 -3.80 14.51 5.57
CA GLY A 281 -5.00 14.88 4.84
C GLY A 281 -5.24 14.00 3.60
N GLU A 282 -4.17 13.56 2.94
CA GLU A 282 -4.24 12.57 1.84
C GLU A 282 -4.49 11.14 2.37
N PHE A 283 -3.91 10.80 3.53
CA PHE A 283 -4.14 9.51 4.18
C PHE A 283 -5.62 9.33 4.59
N SER A 284 -6.23 10.38 5.14
CA SER A 284 -7.65 10.40 5.48
C SER A 284 -8.24 11.78 5.24
N HIS A 285 -9.30 11.84 4.43
CA HIS A 285 -10.06 13.07 4.17
C HIS A 285 -10.70 13.68 5.41
N GLU A 286 -10.81 12.92 6.50
CA GLU A 286 -11.29 13.44 7.78
C GLU A 286 -10.23 14.31 8.46
N ASN A 287 -8.92 14.08 8.23
CA ASN A 287 -7.81 14.81 8.85
C ASN A 287 -7.51 16.15 8.14
N ASN A 288 -8.55 16.91 7.84
CA ASN A 288 -8.49 18.13 7.03
C ASN A 288 -8.46 19.42 7.87
N TYR A 289 -8.21 19.35 9.19
CA TYR A 289 -8.22 20.53 10.07
C TYR A 289 -7.26 21.63 9.62
N SER A 290 -6.00 21.29 9.32
CA SER A 290 -5.01 22.27 8.84
C SER A 290 -5.39 22.88 7.49
N GLN A 291 -5.88 22.07 6.54
CA GLN A 291 -6.32 22.50 5.22
C GLN A 291 -7.53 23.44 5.30
N ARG A 292 -8.47 23.16 6.20
CA ARG A 292 -9.62 24.04 6.48
C ARG A 292 -9.21 25.36 7.08
N ILE A 293 -8.33 25.35 8.09
CA ILE A 293 -7.84 26.57 8.73
C ILE A 293 -7.11 27.45 7.71
N MET A 294 -6.24 26.86 6.89
CA MET A 294 -5.53 27.58 5.83
C MET A 294 -6.49 28.17 4.79
N GLY A 295 -7.47 27.38 4.35
CA GLY A 295 -8.51 27.84 3.43
C GLY A 295 -9.35 28.99 3.99
N LEU A 296 -9.73 28.90 5.27
CA LEU A 296 -10.49 29.94 5.96
C LEU A 296 -9.66 31.22 6.16
N TYR A 297 -8.37 31.09 6.46
CA TYR A 297 -7.45 32.23 6.55
C TYR A 297 -7.31 32.95 5.19
N LEU A 298 -7.11 32.20 4.10
CA LEU A 298 -7.08 32.76 2.75
C LEU A 298 -8.41 33.46 2.40
N TYR A 299 -9.54 32.85 2.74
CA TYR A 299 -10.85 33.44 2.52
C TYR A 299 -11.03 34.75 3.30
N ALA A 300 -10.72 34.75 4.60
CA ALA A 300 -10.87 35.92 5.47
C ALA A 300 -9.94 37.09 5.09
N THR A 301 -8.77 36.80 4.54
CA THR A 301 -7.82 37.81 4.02
C THR A 301 -8.18 38.34 2.64
N GLY A 302 -9.28 37.87 2.03
CA GLY A 302 -9.75 38.33 0.73
C GLY A 302 -8.99 37.72 -0.46
N ALA A 303 -8.37 36.55 -0.28
CA ALA A 303 -7.76 35.84 -1.39
C ALA A 303 -8.83 35.50 -2.45
N GLN A 304 -8.46 35.69 -3.72
CA GLN A 304 -9.37 35.39 -4.82
C GLN A 304 -9.66 33.89 -4.93
N ARG A 305 -10.85 33.54 -5.44
CA ARG A 305 -11.28 32.14 -5.63
C ARG A 305 -10.24 31.31 -6.40
N GLN A 306 -9.59 31.91 -7.40
CA GLN A 306 -8.55 31.26 -8.20
C GLN A 306 -7.34 30.86 -7.35
N THR A 307 -6.87 31.73 -6.46
CA THR A 307 -5.77 31.44 -5.53
C THR A 307 -6.13 30.28 -4.61
N ILE A 308 -7.34 30.28 -4.03
CA ILE A 308 -7.81 29.20 -3.17
C ILE A 308 -7.90 27.88 -3.96
N THR A 309 -8.40 27.92 -5.19
CA THR A 309 -8.44 26.74 -6.08
C THR A 309 -7.04 26.19 -6.34
N VAL A 310 -6.06 27.04 -6.67
CA VAL A 310 -4.66 26.61 -6.88
C VAL A 310 -4.07 26.00 -5.62
N MET A 311 -4.26 26.65 -4.46
CA MET A 311 -3.77 26.13 -3.17
C MET A 311 -4.44 24.81 -2.78
N SER A 312 -5.70 24.60 -3.18
CA SER A 312 -6.39 23.34 -2.99
C SER A 312 -5.86 22.23 -3.89
N HIS A 313 -5.52 22.53 -5.14
CA HIS A 313 -4.85 21.57 -6.02
C HIS A 313 -3.47 21.16 -5.51
N LEU A 314 -2.80 22.02 -4.74
CA LEU A 314 -1.53 21.70 -4.08
C LEU A 314 -1.69 20.94 -2.76
N GLY A 315 -2.92 20.64 -2.32
CA GLY A 315 -3.19 19.96 -1.04
C GLY A 315 -2.93 20.84 0.20
N ILE A 316 -2.76 22.15 0.02
CA ILE A 316 -2.46 23.09 1.11
C ILE A 316 -3.74 23.61 1.78
N SER A 317 -4.83 23.75 1.02
CA SER A 317 -6.13 24.20 1.52
C SER A 317 -7.28 23.33 1.01
N GLU A 318 -8.44 23.40 1.66
CA GLU A 318 -9.65 22.83 1.08
C GLU A 318 -10.16 23.63 -0.12
N SER A 319 -11.00 22.99 -0.93
CA SER A 319 -11.65 23.67 -2.05
C SER A 319 -12.57 24.79 -1.54
N TYR A 320 -12.65 25.89 -2.30
CA TYR A 320 -13.54 27.01 -1.98
C TYR A 320 -15.00 26.57 -1.77
N GLN A 321 -15.44 25.56 -2.55
CA GLN A 321 -16.78 25.02 -2.43
C GLN A 321 -16.99 24.38 -1.05
N ASN A 322 -16.03 23.59 -0.56
CA ASN A 322 -16.14 22.94 0.74
C ASN A 322 -16.13 23.96 1.90
N LEU A 323 -15.37 25.05 1.77
CA LEU A 323 -15.31 26.11 2.78
C LEU A 323 -16.63 26.90 2.91
N THR A 324 -17.30 27.14 1.78
CA THR A 324 -18.54 27.94 1.73
C THR A 324 -19.80 27.10 1.81
N HIS A 325 -19.68 25.78 1.65
CA HIS A 325 -20.82 24.88 1.76
C HIS A 325 -21.33 24.89 3.20
N LYS A 326 -22.59 25.30 3.38
CA LYS A 326 -23.26 25.18 4.68
C LYS A 326 -23.19 23.71 5.12
N PRO A 327 -22.63 23.39 6.30
CA PRO A 327 -22.59 22.00 6.75
C PRO A 327 -24.01 21.47 6.72
N ARG A 328 -24.22 20.32 6.07
CA ARG A 328 -25.51 19.63 6.16
C ARG A 328 -25.63 19.24 7.61
N THR A 329 -26.40 20.01 8.37
CA THR A 329 -26.73 19.70 9.74
C THR A 329 -27.38 18.31 9.69
N ASN A 330 -26.63 17.28 10.07
CA ASN A 330 -27.09 15.90 10.16
C ASN A 330 -28.05 15.77 11.35
N ILE A 331 -29.10 16.59 11.37
CA ILE A 331 -30.14 16.65 12.41
C ILE A 331 -30.88 15.30 12.48
N HIS A 332 -30.75 14.43 11.48
CA HIS A 332 -31.51 13.19 11.39
C HIS A 332 -30.73 11.90 11.69
N ARG A 333 -29.47 11.92 12.13
CA ARG A 333 -28.75 10.66 12.47
C ARG A 333 -28.75 10.27 13.95
N CYS A 334 -29.21 11.13 14.86
CA CYS A 334 -29.16 10.84 16.29
C CYS A 334 -30.45 10.20 16.86
N THR A 335 -31.56 10.13 16.12
CA THR A 335 -32.83 9.64 16.68
C THR A 335 -33.09 8.13 16.56
N ARG A 336 -32.22 7.34 15.92
CA ARG A 336 -32.51 5.91 15.69
C ARG A 336 -31.77 4.91 16.59
N ARG A 337 -31.10 5.36 17.65
CA ARG A 337 -30.44 4.45 18.62
C ARG A 337 -30.92 4.57 20.07
N ILE A 338 -31.81 5.51 20.41
CA ILE A 338 -32.23 5.71 21.81
C ILE A 338 -33.75 5.56 22.03
N CYS A 339 -34.59 5.56 20.99
CA CYS A 339 -35.95 5.06 21.15
C CYS A 339 -35.92 3.54 21.02
N GLY A 340 -35.78 2.84 22.15
CA GLY A 340 -36.28 1.49 22.28
C GLY A 340 -37.79 1.54 22.09
N ASP A 341 -38.25 1.23 20.88
CA ASP A 341 -39.66 1.04 20.58
C ASP A 341 -39.76 -0.15 19.62
N HIS A 342 -40.27 -1.25 20.17
CA HIS A 342 -40.83 -2.41 19.50
C HIS A 342 -40.14 -2.88 18.20
N ASP A 343 -39.39 -3.97 18.31
CA ASP A 343 -39.20 -4.88 17.18
C ASP A 343 -40.61 -5.25 16.64
N PRO A 344 -40.94 -4.92 15.38
CA PRO A 344 -42.08 -5.56 14.74
C PRO A 344 -41.83 -7.07 14.71
N PRO A 345 -42.86 -7.91 14.96
CA PRO A 345 -42.70 -9.36 15.03
C PRO A 345 -41.98 -9.87 13.77
N ALA A 346 -40.96 -10.68 14.00
CA ALA A 346 -40.11 -11.22 12.96
C ALA A 346 -40.94 -11.80 11.80
N PRO A 347 -40.64 -11.47 10.54
CA PRO A 347 -41.21 -12.18 9.42
C PRO A 347 -40.83 -13.66 9.50
N PRO A 348 -41.72 -14.58 9.11
CA PRO A 348 -41.45 -16.02 9.17
C PRO A 348 -40.20 -16.37 8.36
N PRO A 349 -39.40 -17.36 8.81
CA PRO A 349 -38.12 -17.70 8.21
C PRO A 349 -38.32 -18.12 6.75
N SER A 350 -37.93 -17.23 5.84
CA SER A 350 -37.80 -17.53 4.42
C SER A 350 -36.63 -18.48 4.25
N THR A 351 -36.93 -19.73 3.90
CA THR A 351 -35.98 -20.74 3.42
C THR A 351 -35.32 -20.24 2.13
N LEU A 352 -34.21 -19.51 2.26
CA LEU A 352 -33.29 -19.22 1.18
C LEU A 352 -32.19 -20.30 1.16
N PRO A 353 -31.87 -20.87 -0.02
CA PRO A 353 -30.89 -21.93 -0.16
C PRO A 353 -29.49 -21.43 0.18
N ASP A 354 -28.73 -22.29 0.86
CA ASP A 354 -27.34 -22.10 1.28
C ASP A 354 -26.50 -21.47 0.16
N ARG A 355 -26.01 -20.27 0.45
CA ARG A 355 -25.04 -19.58 -0.40
C ARG A 355 -23.67 -20.21 -0.12
N PRO A 356 -23.00 -20.81 -1.13
CA PRO A 356 -21.68 -21.38 -0.93
C PRO A 356 -20.68 -20.28 -0.55
N THR A 357 -20.03 -20.46 0.59
CA THR A 357 -18.87 -19.70 1.04
C THR A 357 -17.74 -19.86 0.02
N GLU A 358 -17.51 -18.83 -0.79
CA GLU A 358 -16.29 -18.73 -1.58
C GLU A 358 -15.09 -18.37 -0.68
N PRO A 359 -13.96 -19.07 -0.81
CA PRO A 359 -12.76 -18.76 -0.05
C PRO A 359 -12.16 -17.43 -0.51
N TYR A 360 -11.82 -16.60 0.48
CA TYR A 360 -11.13 -15.32 0.33
C TYR A 360 -9.82 -15.53 -0.44
N THR A 361 -9.76 -15.07 -1.69
CA THR A 361 -8.54 -15.12 -2.49
C THR A 361 -7.57 -14.06 -2.00
N GLN A 362 -6.48 -14.54 -1.41
CA GLN A 362 -5.30 -13.77 -1.02
C GLN A 362 -4.78 -12.95 -2.21
N TRP A 363 -4.83 -11.63 -2.07
CA TRP A 363 -4.40 -10.67 -3.08
C TRP A 363 -2.87 -10.71 -3.19
N LYS A 364 -2.33 -11.44 -4.17
CA LYS A 364 -0.91 -11.36 -4.56
C LYS A 364 -0.74 -10.13 -5.46
N GLY A 365 -0.37 -9.01 -4.86
CA GLY A 365 0.12 -7.84 -5.58
C GLY A 365 1.45 -8.17 -6.26
N SER A 366 1.39 -8.44 -7.57
CA SER A 366 2.57 -8.57 -8.42
C SER A 366 3.03 -7.18 -8.82
N TYR A 367 4.03 -6.63 -8.12
CA TYR A 367 4.72 -5.43 -8.59
C TYR A 367 5.68 -5.83 -9.70
N ALA A 368 5.29 -5.52 -10.94
CA ALA A 368 6.18 -5.57 -12.09
C ALA A 368 7.19 -4.43 -11.95
N SER A 369 8.46 -4.77 -11.69
CA SER A 369 9.57 -3.83 -11.83
C SER A 369 9.84 -3.66 -13.33
N SER A 370 9.82 -2.41 -13.80
CA SER A 370 10.25 -2.01 -15.16
C SER A 370 11.64 -1.39 -15.12
#